data_AF-F2SZC7-F1
#
_entry.id   AF-F2SZC7-F1
#
_cell.length_a   1.000
_cell.length_b   1.000
_cell.length_c   1.000
_cell.angle_alpha   90.00
_cell.angle_beta   90.00
_cell.angle_gamma   90.00
#
_symmetry.space_group_name_H-M   'P 1'
#
loop_
_entity.id
_entity.type
_entity.pdbx_description
1 polymer ?
#
loop_
_entity_poly.entity_id
_entity_poly.type
_entity_poly.pdbx_seq_one_letter_code
_entity_poly.pdbx_strand_id
1 'polypeptide(L)'
;MVLDVLTIDIGGILAILLECKLEELGDGALENNHLPIIGKTITQLCKLTIANEGHLPSSLPHNPLARRSPLVQICHGAPGFLVLLARSRGIARLASLEWEPCWDHAIYLASQRVWEQGLIFKGGGLCHGIAGNAWPFLMLHNLFEYGPQGSRADRMAFSEKLAQTPPPPQKYSADQYLSRALAFLLHVRKTQPFNTHTYEESIQYRMPDHPYSLYEGLSGTMVAWAEACVVIVARLRKMEVDEVVGHGAYHTDGAFCRDLRHVLGIPGIAVQGYI
;
A
#
# COMPACT_ATOMS: atom_id res chain seq x y z
N MET A 1 -11.00 -19.03 21.33
CA MET A 1 -11.44 -17.70 20.88
C MET A 1 -10.28 -17.11 20.08
N VAL A 2 -10.27 -17.39 18.77
CA VAL A 2 -9.25 -16.89 17.84
C VAL A 2 -9.67 -15.46 17.51
N LEU A 3 -8.84 -14.48 17.85
CA LEU A 3 -9.12 -13.08 17.54
C LEU A 3 -8.95 -12.88 16.03
N ASP A 4 -10.06 -12.86 15.29
CA ASP A 4 -10.17 -12.39 13.91
C ASP A 4 -10.13 -10.85 13.89
N VAL A 5 -8.97 -10.27 14.20
CA VAL A 5 -8.69 -8.84 13.97
C VAL A 5 -7.61 -8.75 12.91
N LEU A 6 -7.82 -7.87 11.94
CA LEU A 6 -7.12 -7.80 10.67
C LEU A 6 -5.60 -7.76 10.78
N THR A 7 -4.95 -8.46 9.84
CA THR A 7 -3.49 -8.49 9.64
C THR A 7 -2.69 -8.96 10.87
N ILE A 8 -2.82 -10.24 11.23
CA ILE A 8 -1.93 -10.91 12.20
C ILE A 8 -0.74 -11.51 11.45
N ASP A 9 -0.06 -10.69 10.66
CA ASP A 9 1.29 -11.01 10.21
C ASP A 9 2.24 -9.88 10.58
N ILE A 10 3.54 -10.16 10.49
CA ILE A 10 4.59 -9.20 10.80
C ILE A 10 4.46 -7.92 9.93
N GLY A 11 3.85 -8.02 8.75
CA GLY A 11 3.58 -6.88 7.88
C GLY A 11 2.63 -5.86 8.52
N GLY A 12 1.49 -6.35 9.03
CA GLY A 12 0.52 -5.53 9.76
C GLY A 12 1.10 -4.90 11.03
N ILE A 13 1.82 -5.69 11.83
CA ILE A 13 2.46 -5.19 13.06
C ILE A 13 3.41 -4.02 12.76
N LEU A 14 4.28 -4.18 11.76
CA LEU A 14 5.23 -3.14 11.39
C LEU A 14 4.52 -1.92 10.80
N ALA A 15 3.47 -2.10 10.00
CA ALA A 15 2.69 -0.98 9.47
C ALA A 15 2.08 -0.15 10.59
N ILE A 16 1.48 -0.79 11.60
CA ILE A 16 0.91 -0.12 12.77
C ILE A 16 1.98 0.58 13.61
N LEU A 17 3.13 -0.06 13.84
CA LEU A 17 4.24 0.58 14.57
C LEU A 17 4.70 1.86 13.85
N LEU A 18 4.73 1.86 12.52
CA LEU A 18 5.12 3.03 11.73
C LEU A 18 4.05 4.15 11.70
N GLU A 19 2.92 3.98 12.38
CA GLU A 19 1.95 5.04 12.66
C GLU A 19 2.22 5.78 13.97
N CYS A 20 3.02 5.21 14.87
CA CYS A 20 3.51 5.93 16.05
C CYS A 20 4.44 7.08 15.64
N LYS A 21 4.59 8.09 16.50
CA LYS A 21 5.64 9.09 16.27
C LYS A 21 7.00 8.40 16.32
N LEU A 22 7.92 8.78 15.44
CA LEU A 22 9.21 8.08 15.36
C LEU A 22 10.01 8.20 16.66
N GLU A 23 9.81 9.27 17.42
CA GLU A 23 10.42 9.46 18.74
C GLU A 23 9.85 8.51 19.80
N GLU A 24 8.65 7.98 19.60
CA GLU A 24 8.00 6.98 20.45
C GLU A 24 8.43 5.55 20.09
N LEU A 25 9.14 5.35 18.97
CA LEU A 25 9.66 4.05 18.54
C LEU A 25 10.99 3.69 19.21
N GLY A 26 11.12 4.05 20.47
CA GLY A 26 12.19 3.68 21.38
C GLY A 26 11.68 3.75 22.83
N ASP A 27 12.54 3.48 23.81
CA ASP A 27 12.16 3.51 25.23
C ASP A 27 12.47 4.86 25.93
N GLY A 28 12.78 5.90 25.16
CA GLY A 28 13.18 7.22 25.66
C GLY A 28 14.68 7.39 25.89
N ALA A 29 15.49 6.32 25.82
CA ALA A 29 16.94 6.43 25.74
C ALA A 29 17.40 6.63 24.29
N LEU A 30 18.35 7.55 24.05
CA LEU A 30 18.89 7.85 22.71
C LEU A 30 19.49 6.61 22.00
N GLU A 31 19.90 5.61 22.78
CA GLU A 31 20.55 4.38 22.33
C GLU A 31 19.56 3.27 21.93
N ASN A 32 18.30 3.36 22.34
CA ASN A 32 17.28 2.33 22.16
C ASN A 32 16.25 2.73 21.10
N ASN A 33 16.74 3.15 19.94
CA ASN A 33 15.93 3.42 18.76
C ASN A 33 15.60 2.09 18.04
N HIS A 34 14.33 1.77 17.84
CA HIS A 34 13.90 0.55 17.13
C HIS A 34 13.87 0.69 15.61
N LEU A 35 14.11 1.87 15.03
CA LEU A 35 14.13 2.04 13.57
C LEU A 35 15.11 1.09 12.85
N PRO A 36 16.34 0.84 13.35
CA PRO A 36 17.25 -0.11 12.68
C PRO A 36 16.73 -1.56 12.67
N ILE A 37 16.06 -2.01 13.74
CA ILE A 37 15.50 -3.38 13.76
C ILE A 37 14.25 -3.47 12.88
N ILE A 38 13.43 -2.41 12.83
CA ILE A 38 12.29 -2.30 11.91
C ILE A 38 12.78 -2.34 10.46
N GLY A 39 13.75 -1.49 10.11
CA GLY A 39 14.35 -1.43 8.78
C GLY A 39 14.94 -2.76 8.33
N LYS A 40 15.76 -3.39 9.18
CA LYS A 40 16.32 -4.72 8.91
C LYS A 40 15.24 -5.78 8.71
N THR A 41 14.19 -5.77 9.52
CA THR A 41 13.05 -6.72 9.37
C THR A 41 12.37 -6.51 8.03
N ILE A 42 12.07 -5.27 7.64
CA ILE A 42 11.48 -4.94 6.33
C ILE A 42 12.37 -5.41 5.18
N THR A 43 13.69 -5.17 5.26
CA THR A 43 14.66 -5.67 4.28
C THR A 43 14.59 -7.21 4.15
N GLN A 44 14.50 -7.95 5.26
CA GLN A 44 14.40 -9.41 5.19
C GLN A 44 13.08 -9.87 4.56
N LEU A 45 11.97 -9.19 4.84
CA LEU A 45 10.69 -9.45 4.18
C LEU A 45 10.76 -9.14 2.68
N CYS A 46 11.48 -8.10 2.27
CA CYS A 46 11.73 -7.80 0.85
C CYS A 46 12.49 -8.94 0.18
N LYS A 47 13.58 -9.40 0.79
CA LYS A 47 14.40 -10.52 0.28
C LYS A 47 13.60 -11.81 0.18
N LEU A 48 12.78 -12.11 1.18
CA LEU A 48 11.85 -13.24 1.17
C LEU A 48 10.84 -13.13 0.02
N THR A 49 10.25 -11.95 -0.17
CA THR A 49 9.25 -11.70 -1.22
C THR A 49 9.88 -11.82 -2.61
N ILE A 50 11.09 -11.30 -2.81
CA ILE A 50 11.85 -11.45 -4.06
C ILE A 50 12.15 -12.92 -4.34
N ALA A 51 12.59 -13.68 -3.33
CA ALA A 51 12.86 -15.12 -3.46
C ALA A 51 11.61 -15.95 -3.78
N ASN A 52 10.41 -15.41 -3.55
CA ASN A 52 9.12 -16.01 -3.85
C ASN A 52 8.40 -15.28 -5.00
N GLU A 53 9.16 -14.69 -5.93
CA GLU A 53 8.64 -14.08 -7.17
C GLU A 53 7.53 -13.04 -6.93
N GLY A 54 7.67 -12.23 -5.86
CA GLY A 54 6.72 -11.19 -5.49
C GLY A 54 5.65 -11.62 -4.48
N HIS A 55 5.60 -12.88 -4.08
CA HIS A 55 4.67 -13.34 -3.05
C HIS A 55 5.30 -13.27 -1.65
N LEU A 56 4.54 -12.76 -0.68
CA LEU A 56 4.89 -12.93 0.73
C LEU A 56 4.23 -14.21 1.28
N PRO A 57 5.00 -15.18 1.81
CA PRO A 57 4.43 -16.38 2.43
C PRO A 57 3.54 -16.04 3.63
N SER A 58 2.42 -16.78 3.80
CA SER A 58 1.48 -16.55 4.91
C SER A 58 1.98 -17.02 6.27
N SER A 59 3.09 -17.77 6.34
CA SER A 59 3.67 -18.27 7.59
C SER A 59 5.15 -18.60 7.42
N LEU A 60 5.89 -18.51 8.53
CA LEU A 60 7.27 -18.98 8.65
C LEU A 60 7.38 -19.99 9.81
N PRO A 61 8.06 -21.15 9.63
CA PRO A 61 8.65 -21.63 8.37
C PRO A 61 7.58 -21.89 7.30
N HIS A 62 7.96 -21.74 6.03
CA HIS A 62 7.05 -21.97 4.91
C HIS A 62 6.65 -23.45 4.88
N ASN A 63 5.34 -23.73 4.89
CA ASN A 63 4.82 -25.08 4.73
C ASN A 63 4.29 -25.23 3.29
N PRO A 64 5.07 -25.82 2.36
CA PRO A 64 4.66 -25.98 0.96
C PRO A 64 3.47 -26.93 0.79
N LEU A 65 3.13 -27.73 1.82
CA LEU A 65 1.96 -28.60 1.82
C LEU A 65 0.68 -27.89 2.27
N ALA A 66 0.78 -26.73 2.94
CA ALA A 66 -0.36 -26.07 3.54
C ALA A 66 -1.29 -25.38 2.52
N ARG A 67 -0.75 -24.85 1.41
CA ARG A 67 -1.55 -24.25 0.33
C ARG A 67 -0.89 -24.45 -1.04
N ARG A 68 -1.71 -24.80 -2.04
CA ARG A 68 -1.30 -24.96 -3.45
C ARG A 68 -1.08 -23.65 -4.20
N SER A 69 -1.62 -22.53 -3.70
CA SER A 69 -1.52 -21.23 -4.36
C SER A 69 -1.27 -20.11 -3.33
N PRO A 70 -0.42 -19.12 -3.64
CA PRO A 70 -0.20 -17.97 -2.77
C PRO A 70 -1.48 -17.17 -2.54
N LEU A 71 -1.62 -16.58 -1.35
CA LEU A 71 -2.68 -15.63 -1.07
C LEU A 71 -2.29 -14.24 -1.59
N VAL A 72 -3.25 -13.54 -2.20
CA VAL A 72 -3.10 -12.17 -2.69
C VAL A 72 -4.22 -11.34 -2.06
N GLN A 73 -4.05 -11.07 -0.76
CA GLN A 73 -5.03 -10.43 0.11
C GLN A 73 -4.31 -9.45 1.05
N ILE A 74 -5.01 -8.44 1.58
CA ILE A 74 -4.43 -7.54 2.59
C ILE A 74 -4.03 -8.32 3.84
N CYS A 75 -4.89 -9.24 4.29
CA CYS A 75 -4.60 -10.03 5.50
C CYS A 75 -3.45 -11.02 5.33
N HIS A 76 -3.16 -11.48 4.11
CA HIS A 76 -2.09 -12.43 3.82
C HIS A 76 -1.58 -12.25 2.38
N GLY A 77 -0.32 -11.86 2.25
CA GLY A 77 0.41 -11.85 0.99
C GLY A 77 0.81 -10.47 0.47
N ALA A 78 1.00 -10.40 -0.85
CA ALA A 78 1.58 -9.24 -1.52
C ALA A 78 0.85 -7.91 -1.24
N PRO A 79 -0.50 -7.81 -1.24
CA PRO A 79 -1.20 -6.56 -0.98
C PRO A 79 -0.87 -5.95 0.38
N GLY A 80 -0.96 -6.72 1.47
CA GLY A 80 -0.64 -6.25 2.81
C GLY A 80 0.82 -5.83 2.94
N PHE A 81 1.72 -6.57 2.28
CA PHE A 81 3.14 -6.22 2.24
C PHE A 81 3.41 -4.91 1.48
N LEU A 82 2.69 -4.66 0.37
CA LEU A 82 2.79 -3.40 -0.36
C LEU A 82 2.31 -2.20 0.47
N VAL A 83 1.30 -2.36 1.34
CA VAL A 83 0.91 -1.31 2.30
C VAL A 83 2.09 -0.96 3.21
N LEU A 84 2.75 -1.97 3.80
CA LEU A 84 3.93 -1.78 4.63
C LEU A 84 5.05 -1.07 3.85
N LEU A 85 5.39 -1.52 2.64
CA LEU A 85 6.45 -0.92 1.85
C LEU A 85 6.13 0.51 1.41
N ALA A 86 4.88 0.79 1.05
CA ALA A 86 4.45 2.13 0.71
C ALA A 86 4.59 3.07 1.91
N ARG A 87 4.23 2.60 3.11
CA ARG A 87 4.36 3.37 4.35
C ARG A 87 5.82 3.57 4.75
N SER A 88 6.61 2.50 4.82
CA SER A 88 8.00 2.56 5.28
C SER A 88 8.88 3.41 4.37
N ARG A 89 8.74 3.24 3.05
CA ARG A 89 9.45 4.06 2.05
C ARG A 89 8.92 5.49 2.00
N GLY A 90 7.67 5.72 2.41
CA GLY A 90 7.04 7.04 2.51
C GLY A 90 7.46 7.87 3.72
N ILE A 91 8.15 7.30 4.71
CA ILE A 91 8.68 8.03 5.87
C ILE A 91 10.11 8.43 5.56
N ALA A 92 10.37 9.71 5.27
CA ALA A 92 11.66 10.20 4.81
C ALA A 92 12.80 9.86 5.77
N ARG A 93 12.55 9.92 7.09
CA ARG A 93 13.53 9.58 8.12
C ARG A 93 13.91 8.10 8.10
N LEU A 94 12.92 7.20 7.99
CA LEU A 94 13.19 5.77 7.91
C LEU A 94 13.86 5.42 6.57
N ALA A 95 13.37 6.01 5.48
CA ALA A 95 13.93 5.77 4.16
C ALA A 95 15.38 6.26 4.03
N SER A 96 15.71 7.45 4.56
CA SER A 96 17.07 7.98 4.52
C SER A 96 18.06 7.06 5.26
N LEU A 97 17.63 6.48 6.38
CA LEU A 97 18.46 5.60 7.20
C LEU A 97 18.51 4.16 6.65
N GLU A 98 17.35 3.53 6.49
CA GLU A 98 17.22 2.07 6.40
C GLU A 98 16.84 1.54 5.01
N TRP A 99 16.40 2.40 4.08
CA TRP A 99 16.00 1.92 2.75
C TRP A 99 17.15 1.21 2.03
N GLU A 100 16.82 0.12 1.36
CA GLU A 100 17.72 -0.62 0.48
C GLU A 100 17.08 -0.78 -0.91
N PRO A 101 17.87 -0.97 -1.99
CA PRO A 101 17.35 -1.10 -3.36
C PRO A 101 16.39 -2.30 -3.51
N CYS A 102 16.52 -3.31 -2.64
CA CYS A 102 15.62 -4.46 -2.62
C CYS A 102 14.18 -4.09 -2.23
N TRP A 103 13.94 -2.96 -1.56
CA TRP A 103 12.58 -2.50 -1.25
C TRP A 103 11.84 -2.14 -2.54
N ASP A 104 12.46 -1.36 -3.43
CA ASP A 104 11.85 -0.95 -4.69
C ASP A 104 11.67 -2.13 -5.65
N HIS A 105 12.61 -3.10 -5.63
CA HIS A 105 12.47 -4.35 -6.39
C HIS A 105 11.33 -5.22 -5.84
N ALA A 106 11.18 -5.34 -4.51
CA ALA A 106 10.08 -6.06 -3.90
C ALA A 106 8.73 -5.39 -4.19
N ILE A 107 8.64 -4.05 -4.15
CA ILE A 107 7.46 -3.29 -4.57
C ILE A 107 7.08 -3.65 -6.00
N TYR A 108 8.04 -3.68 -6.92
CA TYR A 108 7.79 -4.00 -8.33
C TYR A 108 7.19 -5.41 -8.50
N LEU A 109 7.87 -6.44 -7.97
CA LEU A 109 7.44 -7.84 -8.11
C LEU A 109 6.11 -8.09 -7.40
N ALA A 110 5.93 -7.61 -6.17
CA ALA A 110 4.68 -7.76 -5.45
C ALA A 110 3.52 -7.06 -6.18
N SER A 111 3.76 -5.88 -6.76
CA SER A 111 2.76 -5.17 -7.58
C SER A 111 2.38 -5.94 -8.85
N GLN A 112 3.29 -6.71 -9.45
CA GLN A 112 2.96 -7.63 -10.54
C GLN A 112 2.03 -8.74 -10.07
N ARG A 113 2.33 -9.37 -8.94
CA ARG A 113 1.48 -10.43 -8.38
C ARG A 113 0.08 -9.93 -8.05
N VAL A 114 -0.04 -8.73 -7.48
CA VAL A 114 -1.34 -8.10 -7.25
C VAL A 114 -2.07 -7.85 -8.57
N TRP A 115 -1.39 -7.32 -9.59
CA TRP A 115 -2.01 -7.07 -10.89
C TRP A 115 -2.50 -8.35 -11.58
N GLU A 116 -1.69 -9.40 -11.58
CA GLU A 116 -1.97 -10.66 -12.29
C GLU A 116 -3.00 -11.54 -11.57
N GLN A 117 -3.07 -11.45 -10.24
CA GLN A 117 -3.80 -12.44 -9.41
C GLN A 117 -4.74 -11.80 -8.38
N GLY A 118 -4.82 -10.48 -8.31
CA GLY A 118 -5.59 -9.76 -7.29
C GLY A 118 -7.11 -9.72 -7.52
N LEU A 119 -7.60 -10.17 -8.68
CA LEU A 119 -9.03 -10.36 -8.94
C LEU A 119 -9.52 -11.68 -8.33
N ILE A 120 -9.73 -11.68 -7.02
CA ILE A 120 -10.04 -12.89 -6.27
C ILE A 120 -11.55 -13.17 -6.14
N PHE A 121 -11.93 -14.45 -6.14
CA PHE A 121 -13.32 -14.90 -6.07
C PHE A 121 -14.07 -14.52 -4.79
N LYS A 122 -13.35 -14.06 -3.75
CA LYS A 122 -13.93 -13.68 -2.45
C LYS A 122 -14.77 -12.39 -2.50
N GLY A 123 -14.76 -11.64 -3.60
CA GLY A 123 -15.64 -10.48 -3.78
C GLY A 123 -14.95 -9.13 -3.54
N GLY A 124 -15.74 -8.10 -3.24
CA GLY A 124 -15.33 -6.70 -3.27
C GLY A 124 -14.69 -6.10 -2.01
N GLY A 125 -14.60 -6.84 -0.90
CA GLY A 125 -14.17 -6.33 0.41
C GLY A 125 -12.71 -5.83 0.51
N LEU A 126 -12.34 -5.31 1.69
CA LEU A 126 -11.00 -4.75 1.99
C LEU A 126 -10.00 -5.79 2.51
N CYS A 127 -10.39 -6.67 3.43
CA CYS A 127 -9.47 -7.60 4.09
C CYS A 127 -8.86 -8.61 3.12
N HIS A 128 -9.73 -9.17 2.28
CA HIS A 128 -9.39 -10.23 1.34
C HIS A 128 -10.35 -10.19 0.14
N GLY A 129 -10.53 -8.99 -0.41
CA GLY A 129 -11.32 -8.75 -1.62
C GLY A 129 -10.59 -7.81 -2.59
N ILE A 130 -11.23 -7.56 -3.73
CA ILE A 130 -10.63 -6.82 -4.85
C ILE A 130 -10.39 -5.35 -4.49
N ALA A 131 -11.28 -4.70 -3.72
CA ALA A 131 -11.06 -3.30 -3.33
C ALA A 131 -9.85 -3.17 -2.40
N GLY A 132 -9.68 -4.12 -1.48
CA GLY A 132 -8.48 -4.23 -0.65
C GLY A 132 -7.21 -4.33 -1.48
N ASN A 133 -7.23 -5.17 -2.51
CA ASN A 133 -6.08 -5.35 -3.40
C ASN A 133 -5.77 -4.12 -4.27
N ALA A 134 -6.74 -3.22 -4.47
CA ALA A 134 -6.53 -1.95 -5.17
C ALA A 134 -5.79 -0.91 -4.30
N TRP A 135 -6.00 -0.96 -2.98
CA TRP A 135 -5.55 0.07 -2.05
C TRP A 135 -4.04 0.34 -2.08
N PRO A 136 -3.15 -0.68 -2.08
CA PRO A 136 -1.71 -0.43 -2.11
C PRO A 136 -1.28 0.33 -3.36
N PHE A 137 -1.97 0.17 -4.50
CA PHE A 137 -1.68 0.92 -5.70
C PHE A 137 -1.98 2.43 -5.54
N LEU A 138 -3.00 2.82 -4.78
CA LEU A 138 -3.26 4.22 -4.44
C LEU A 138 -2.11 4.80 -3.61
N MET A 139 -1.67 4.05 -2.59
CA MET A 139 -0.54 4.45 -1.73
C MET A 139 0.77 4.55 -2.53
N LEU A 140 1.02 3.62 -3.45
CA LEU A 140 2.21 3.62 -4.28
C LEU A 140 2.20 4.75 -5.31
N HIS A 141 1.04 5.09 -5.90
CA HIS A 141 0.92 6.30 -6.73
C HIS A 141 1.39 7.52 -5.95
N ASN A 142 0.82 7.75 -4.77
CA ASN A 142 1.16 8.89 -3.92
C ASN A 142 2.65 8.93 -3.55
N LEU A 143 3.21 7.77 -3.20
CA LEU A 143 4.63 7.64 -2.87
C LEU A 143 5.54 7.99 -4.05
N PHE A 144 5.25 7.47 -5.25
CA PHE A 144 6.10 7.67 -6.42
C PHE A 144 5.85 9.01 -7.13
N GLU A 145 4.69 9.63 -6.94
CA GLU A 145 4.38 10.96 -7.48
C GLU A 145 4.87 12.09 -6.57
N TYR A 146 4.65 11.98 -5.25
CA TYR A 146 4.87 13.07 -4.30
C TYR A 146 6.10 12.87 -3.40
N GLY A 147 6.69 11.68 -3.42
CA GLY A 147 7.86 11.33 -2.62
C GLY A 147 7.56 11.12 -1.13
N PRO A 148 8.61 10.81 -0.35
CA PRO A 148 8.46 10.57 1.08
C PRO A 148 8.18 11.85 1.87
N GLN A 149 7.46 11.71 2.96
CA GLN A 149 7.09 12.78 3.89
C GLN A 149 8.07 12.85 5.07
N GLY A 150 8.35 14.07 5.53
CA GLY A 150 9.24 14.33 6.65
C GLY A 150 10.07 15.60 6.46
N SER A 151 11.08 15.77 7.30
CA SER A 151 11.93 16.95 7.29
C SER A 151 12.61 17.16 5.92
N ARG A 152 12.93 18.40 5.57
CA ARG A 152 13.68 18.70 4.34
C ARG A 152 15.04 17.98 4.32
N ALA A 153 15.70 17.91 5.47
CA ALA A 153 17.00 17.23 5.60
C ALA A 153 16.89 15.73 5.29
N ASP A 154 15.90 15.04 5.86
CA ASP A 154 15.71 13.60 5.61
C ASP A 154 15.34 13.32 4.15
N ARG A 155 14.49 14.15 3.54
CA ARG A 155 14.12 14.04 2.12
C ARG A 155 15.34 14.23 1.20
N MET A 156 16.19 15.21 1.51
CA MET A 156 17.43 15.44 0.76
C MET A 156 18.41 14.28 0.91
N ALA A 157 18.62 13.79 2.15
CA ALA A 157 19.48 12.64 2.41
C ALA A 157 19.00 11.37 1.68
N PHE A 158 17.70 11.11 1.69
CA PHE A 158 17.13 9.99 0.92
C PHE A 158 17.30 10.18 -0.59
N SER A 159 17.07 11.39 -1.11
CA SER A 159 17.23 11.70 -2.54
C SER A 159 18.67 11.50 -3.01
N GLU A 160 19.65 11.89 -2.19
CA GLU A 160 21.07 11.68 -2.46
C GLU A 160 21.41 10.17 -2.47
N LYS A 161 20.93 9.42 -1.47
CA LYS A 161 21.07 7.95 -1.43
C LYS A 161 20.47 7.27 -2.66
N LEU A 162 19.30 7.72 -3.11
CA LEU A 162 18.65 7.22 -4.31
C LEU A 162 19.46 7.53 -5.58
N ALA A 163 20.01 8.74 -5.70
CA ALA A 163 20.82 9.16 -6.85
C ALA A 163 22.14 8.38 -6.99
N GLN A 164 22.70 7.92 -5.87
CA GLN A 164 23.91 7.10 -5.85
C GLN A 164 23.64 5.61 -6.09
N THR A 165 22.37 5.19 -6.04
CA THR A 165 21.98 3.80 -6.21
C THR A 165 21.60 3.53 -7.67
N PRO A 166 22.07 2.43 -8.29
CA PRO A 166 21.62 2.04 -9.61
C PRO A 166 20.09 1.87 -9.65
N PRO A 167 19.40 2.37 -10.70
CA PRO A 167 17.96 2.20 -10.81
C PRO A 167 17.59 0.71 -10.88
N PRO A 168 16.44 0.29 -10.33
CA PRO A 168 15.99 -1.08 -10.46
C PRO A 168 15.78 -1.42 -11.96
N PRO A 169 15.97 -2.68 -12.35
CA PRO A 169 15.90 -3.10 -13.76
C PRO A 169 14.51 -2.84 -14.37
N GLN A 170 13.47 -2.92 -13.54
CA GLN A 170 12.09 -2.67 -13.91
C GLN A 170 11.41 -1.84 -12.82
N LYS A 171 10.58 -0.88 -13.24
CA LYS A 171 9.76 -0.04 -12.36
C LYS A 171 8.46 0.34 -13.04
N TYR A 172 7.46 0.67 -12.23
CA TYR A 172 6.24 1.32 -12.70
C TYR A 172 6.30 2.83 -12.45
N SER A 173 5.65 3.61 -13.31
CA SER A 173 5.38 5.03 -13.03
C SER A 173 4.27 5.18 -11.99
N ALA A 174 4.17 6.37 -11.38
CA ALA A 174 3.08 6.67 -10.46
C ALA A 174 1.70 6.50 -11.13
N ASP A 175 1.53 7.01 -12.37
CA ASP A 175 0.28 6.87 -13.12
C ASP A 175 -0.04 5.41 -13.50
N GLN A 176 0.97 4.54 -13.64
CA GLN A 176 0.73 3.10 -13.80
C GLN A 176 0.14 2.47 -12.54
N TYR A 177 0.55 2.91 -11.34
CA TYR A 177 -0.10 2.47 -10.11
C TYR A 177 -1.54 2.99 -10.02
N LEU A 178 -1.76 4.28 -10.28
CA LEU A 178 -3.11 4.87 -10.23
C LEU A 178 -4.06 4.17 -11.22
N SER A 179 -3.64 3.96 -12.46
CA SER A 179 -4.47 3.28 -13.46
C SER A 179 -4.85 1.85 -13.05
N ARG A 180 -3.94 1.10 -12.42
CA ARG A 180 -4.24 -0.23 -11.88
C ARG A 180 -5.22 -0.19 -10.71
N ALA A 181 -5.06 0.77 -9.80
CA ALA A 181 -6.00 0.96 -8.69
C ALA A 181 -7.42 1.21 -9.23
N LEU A 182 -7.56 2.12 -10.20
CA LEU A 182 -8.85 2.47 -10.79
C LEU A 182 -9.46 1.29 -11.57
N ALA A 183 -8.64 0.52 -12.30
CA ALA A 183 -9.10 -0.69 -12.97
C ALA A 183 -9.69 -1.70 -11.99
N PHE A 184 -9.03 -1.94 -10.85
CA PHE A 184 -9.55 -2.81 -9.80
C PHE A 184 -10.86 -2.28 -9.20
N LEU A 185 -10.90 -0.99 -8.83
CA LEU A 185 -12.09 -0.39 -8.22
C LEU A 185 -13.30 -0.35 -9.16
N LEU A 186 -13.08 -0.09 -10.45
CA LEU A 186 -14.12 -0.21 -11.47
C LEU A 186 -14.60 -1.66 -11.59
N HIS A 187 -13.70 -2.63 -11.54
CA HIS A 187 -14.04 -4.06 -11.60
C HIS A 187 -14.80 -4.55 -10.36
N VAL A 188 -14.52 -4.01 -9.17
CA VAL A 188 -15.25 -4.34 -7.92
C VAL A 188 -16.76 -4.13 -8.07
N ARG A 189 -17.21 -3.21 -8.93
CA ARG A 189 -18.63 -2.97 -9.22
C ARG A 189 -19.35 -4.19 -9.83
N LYS A 190 -18.62 -5.22 -10.25
CA LYS A 190 -19.16 -6.51 -10.72
C LYS A 190 -19.38 -7.53 -9.58
N THR A 191 -18.92 -7.22 -8.36
CA THR A 191 -19.00 -8.14 -7.21
C THR A 191 -20.28 -7.92 -6.39
N GLN A 192 -20.70 -8.95 -5.65
CA GLN A 192 -21.81 -8.84 -4.70
C GLN A 192 -21.35 -8.12 -3.40
N PRO A 193 -22.24 -7.37 -2.71
CA PRO A 193 -23.65 -7.12 -3.05
C PRO A 193 -23.85 -5.94 -4.01
N PHE A 194 -22.77 -5.27 -4.45
CA PHE A 194 -22.87 -4.11 -5.33
C PHE A 194 -23.64 -4.43 -6.62
N ASN A 195 -23.38 -5.60 -7.18
CA ASN A 195 -24.09 -6.12 -8.33
C ASN A 195 -24.63 -7.51 -8.04
N THR A 196 -25.95 -7.63 -8.09
CA THR A 196 -26.69 -8.88 -7.89
C THR A 196 -27.05 -9.57 -9.21
N HIS A 197 -26.80 -8.92 -10.35
CA HIS A 197 -27.00 -9.53 -11.65
C HIS A 197 -25.95 -10.62 -11.87
N THR A 198 -26.41 -11.84 -12.05
CA THR A 198 -25.63 -12.91 -12.66
C THR A 198 -25.49 -12.56 -14.14
N TYR A 199 -24.45 -11.79 -14.50
CA TYR A 199 -24.08 -11.69 -15.91
C TYR A 199 -23.82 -13.11 -16.46
N GLU A 200 -24.02 -13.29 -17.76
CA GLU A 200 -23.52 -14.46 -18.51
C GLU A 200 -21.96 -14.50 -18.52
N GLU A 201 -21.28 -13.55 -17.87
CA GLU A 201 -19.84 -13.57 -17.65
C GLU A 201 -19.46 -14.76 -16.75
N SER A 202 -18.42 -15.49 -17.16
CA SER A 202 -17.97 -16.75 -16.54
C SER A 202 -17.46 -16.64 -15.09
N ILE A 203 -17.29 -15.43 -14.55
CA ILE A 203 -16.68 -15.21 -13.24
C ILE A 203 -17.75 -14.93 -12.20
N GLN A 204 -18.07 -15.93 -11.39
CA GLN A 204 -18.97 -15.81 -10.25
C GLN A 204 -18.18 -15.44 -8.98
N TYR A 205 -18.39 -14.23 -8.49
CA TYR A 205 -17.89 -13.79 -7.18
C TYR A 205 -18.77 -14.31 -6.05
N ARG A 206 -18.15 -14.71 -4.94
CA ARG A 206 -18.87 -15.11 -3.73
C ARG A 206 -19.48 -13.89 -3.05
N MET A 207 -20.66 -14.06 -2.45
CA MET A 207 -21.22 -13.14 -1.45
C MET A 207 -20.35 -13.19 -0.18
N PRO A 208 -19.77 -12.07 0.29
CA PRO A 208 -19.16 -11.98 1.62
C PRO A 208 -20.07 -12.49 2.74
N ASP A 209 -19.46 -13.05 3.80
CA ASP A 209 -20.18 -13.52 5.00
C ASP A 209 -20.87 -12.35 5.71
N HIS A 210 -20.23 -11.18 5.73
CA HIS A 210 -20.82 -9.91 6.16
C HIS A 210 -20.91 -8.88 5.01
N PRO A 211 -21.95 -8.95 4.15
CA PRO A 211 -22.12 -8.19 2.90
C PRO A 211 -21.98 -6.66 3.00
N TYR A 212 -22.26 -6.08 4.16
CA TYR A 212 -22.27 -4.64 4.39
C TYR A 212 -21.25 -4.20 5.46
N SER A 213 -20.33 -5.08 5.84
CA SER A 213 -19.27 -4.75 6.79
C SER A 213 -18.15 -3.93 6.14
N LEU A 214 -17.34 -3.27 6.97
CA LEU A 214 -16.17 -2.52 6.51
C LEU A 214 -15.11 -3.42 5.85
N TYR A 215 -14.88 -4.62 6.37
CA TYR A 215 -13.72 -5.40 5.96
C TYR A 215 -14.02 -6.47 4.92
N GLU A 216 -15.25 -6.96 4.85
CA GLU A 216 -15.63 -7.99 3.88
C GLU A 216 -16.63 -7.46 2.85
N GLY A 217 -17.39 -6.44 3.21
CA GLY A 217 -18.58 -6.01 2.48
C GLY A 217 -18.44 -4.69 1.73
N LEU A 218 -19.61 -4.19 1.30
CA LEU A 218 -19.80 -3.00 0.48
C LEU A 218 -19.25 -1.72 1.13
N SER A 219 -19.35 -1.58 2.45
CA SER A 219 -18.81 -0.40 3.14
C SER A 219 -17.30 -0.27 2.94
N GLY A 220 -16.57 -1.39 2.90
CA GLY A 220 -15.16 -1.40 2.57
C GLY A 220 -14.85 -0.90 1.16
N THR A 221 -15.62 -1.40 0.19
CA THR A 221 -15.54 -0.93 -1.21
C THR A 221 -15.79 0.58 -1.31
N MET A 222 -16.79 1.09 -0.60
CA MET A 222 -17.10 2.53 -0.58
C MET A 222 -15.94 3.35 0.00
N VAL A 223 -15.33 2.87 1.08
CA VAL A 223 -14.16 3.51 1.69
C VAL A 223 -12.95 3.52 0.74
N ALA A 224 -12.74 2.46 -0.03
CA ALA A 224 -11.69 2.44 -1.07
C ALA A 224 -11.95 3.44 -2.21
N TRP A 225 -13.22 3.61 -2.61
CA TRP A 225 -13.60 4.63 -3.57
C TRP A 225 -13.43 6.05 -3.02
N ALA A 226 -13.75 6.28 -1.75
CA ALA A 226 -13.52 7.57 -1.10
C ALA A 226 -12.04 7.95 -1.10
N GLU A 227 -11.15 7.01 -0.76
CA GLU A 227 -9.69 7.19 -0.86
C GLU A 227 -9.26 7.52 -2.30
N ALA A 228 -9.76 6.75 -3.28
CA ALA A 228 -9.44 6.98 -4.68
C ALA A 228 -9.89 8.37 -5.16
N CYS A 229 -11.04 8.87 -4.72
CA CYS A 229 -11.49 10.22 -5.03
C CYS A 229 -10.50 11.28 -4.53
N VAL A 230 -9.99 11.14 -3.30
CA VAL A 230 -8.97 12.07 -2.76
C VAL A 230 -7.71 12.04 -3.61
N VAL A 231 -7.22 10.84 -3.96
CA VAL A 231 -6.02 10.67 -4.81
C VAL A 231 -6.22 11.28 -6.20
N ILE A 232 -7.38 11.06 -6.82
CA ILE A 232 -7.71 11.65 -8.13
C ILE A 232 -7.74 13.17 -8.06
N VAL A 233 -8.44 13.74 -7.06
CA VAL A 233 -8.57 15.20 -6.91
C VAL A 233 -7.19 15.83 -6.71
N ALA A 234 -6.35 15.28 -5.82
CA ALA A 234 -4.99 15.76 -5.61
C ALA A 234 -4.13 15.66 -6.89
N ARG A 235 -4.24 14.57 -7.64
CA ARG A 235 -3.52 14.40 -8.92
C ARG A 235 -3.95 15.41 -9.97
N LEU A 236 -5.26 15.63 -10.12
CA LEU A 236 -5.82 16.62 -11.05
C LEU A 236 -5.38 18.05 -10.67
N ARG A 237 -5.43 18.38 -9.37
CA ARG A 237 -4.97 19.70 -8.88
C ARG A 237 -3.49 19.91 -9.15
N LYS A 238 -2.66 18.88 -8.94
CA LYS A 238 -1.24 18.94 -9.31
C LYS A 238 -1.06 19.20 -10.80
N MET A 239 -1.78 18.49 -11.68
CA MET A 239 -1.67 18.66 -13.12
C MET A 239 -1.97 20.11 -13.54
N GLU A 240 -3.05 20.67 -13.00
CA GLU A 240 -3.45 22.06 -13.24
C GLU A 240 -2.39 23.05 -12.77
N VAL A 241 -1.87 22.90 -11.54
CA VAL A 241 -0.87 23.81 -10.99
C VAL A 241 0.46 23.70 -11.73
N ASP A 242 0.90 22.47 -12.05
CA ASP A 242 2.14 22.25 -12.81
C ASP A 242 2.05 22.86 -14.22
N GLU A 243 0.88 22.79 -14.86
CA GLU A 243 0.64 23.38 -16.18
C GLU A 243 0.67 24.92 -16.15
N VAL A 244 0.08 25.53 -15.12
CA VAL A 244 -0.05 27.00 -15.01
C VAL A 244 1.20 27.67 -14.44
N VAL A 245 1.78 27.10 -13.38
CA VAL A 245 2.85 27.73 -12.58
C VAL A 245 4.22 27.12 -12.87
N GLY A 246 4.24 25.87 -13.31
CA GLY A 246 5.46 25.12 -13.60
C GLY A 246 5.65 23.92 -12.67
N HIS A 247 6.45 22.98 -13.15
CA HIS A 247 6.64 21.68 -12.49
C HIS A 247 7.13 21.83 -11.04
N GLY A 248 6.42 21.19 -10.12
CA GLY A 248 6.78 21.16 -8.69
C GLY A 248 6.11 22.28 -7.87
N ALA A 249 5.43 23.24 -8.50
CA ALA A 249 4.74 24.32 -7.82
C ALA A 249 3.59 23.84 -6.92
N TYR A 250 3.05 22.64 -7.20
CA TYR A 250 2.01 22.00 -6.41
C TYR A 250 2.37 21.82 -4.92
N HIS A 251 3.67 21.73 -4.57
CA HIS A 251 4.11 21.58 -3.17
C HIS A 251 3.74 22.75 -2.26
N THR A 252 3.49 23.93 -2.83
CA THR A 252 3.08 25.14 -2.10
C THR A 252 1.61 25.50 -2.34
N ASP A 253 0.89 24.73 -3.15
CA ASP A 253 -0.52 24.98 -3.45
C ASP A 253 -1.40 24.55 -2.27
N GLY A 254 -2.13 25.50 -1.69
CA GLY A 254 -2.94 25.26 -0.50
C GLY A 254 -4.11 24.30 -0.74
N ALA A 255 -4.64 24.22 -1.96
CA ALA A 255 -5.71 23.27 -2.29
C ALA A 255 -5.17 21.84 -2.37
N PHE A 256 -4.07 21.64 -3.10
CA PHE A 256 -3.37 20.36 -3.15
C PHE A 256 -2.99 19.84 -1.75
N CYS A 257 -2.39 20.68 -0.90
CA CYS A 257 -2.04 20.30 0.46
C CYS A 257 -3.27 19.93 1.29
N ARG A 258 -4.40 20.63 1.12
CA ARG A 258 -5.65 20.31 1.79
C ARG A 258 -6.24 19.00 1.29
N ASP A 259 -6.22 18.74 -0.01
CA ASP A 259 -6.77 17.51 -0.56
C ASP A 259 -5.99 16.29 -0.04
N LEU A 260 -4.65 16.36 -0.03
CA LEU A 260 -3.83 15.27 0.52
C LEU A 260 -3.97 15.08 2.04
N ARG A 261 -4.39 16.09 2.80
CA ARG A 261 -4.76 15.92 4.22
C ARG A 261 -5.94 15.00 4.42
N HIS A 262 -6.77 14.80 3.40
CA HIS A 262 -7.95 13.93 3.45
C HIS A 262 -7.64 12.48 3.05
N VAL A 263 -6.39 12.14 2.72
CA VAL A 263 -5.99 10.74 2.50
C VAL A 263 -6.19 9.98 3.82
N LEU A 264 -7.07 8.99 3.78
CA LEU A 264 -7.50 8.23 4.94
C LEU A 264 -6.41 7.24 5.39
N GLY A 265 -5.75 6.61 4.42
CA GLY A 265 -5.03 5.37 4.68
C GLY A 265 -5.98 4.19 4.88
N ILE A 266 -5.42 2.97 4.95
CA ILE A 266 -6.23 1.76 5.06
C ILE A 266 -6.74 1.59 6.51
N PRO A 267 -8.07 1.52 6.74
CA PRO A 267 -8.65 1.48 8.08
C PRO A 267 -8.04 0.38 8.96
N GLY A 268 -7.53 0.79 10.14
CA GLY A 268 -6.97 -0.12 11.14
C GLY A 268 -5.58 -0.67 10.85
N ILE A 269 -4.91 -0.24 9.77
CA ILE A 269 -3.60 -0.77 9.37
C ILE A 269 -2.57 0.35 9.15
N ALA A 270 -2.93 1.41 8.42
CA ALA A 270 -2.02 2.52 8.12
C ALA A 270 -2.80 3.82 7.96
N VAL A 271 -2.27 4.93 8.47
CA VAL A 271 -2.85 6.27 8.32
C VAL A 271 -1.91 7.06 7.41
N GLN A 272 -2.45 7.67 6.36
CA GLN A 272 -1.64 8.42 5.38
C GLN A 272 -1.98 9.91 5.31
N GLY A 273 -2.67 10.46 6.31
CA GLY A 273 -2.92 11.89 6.39
C GLY A 273 -1.62 12.68 6.24
N TYR A 274 -1.52 13.48 5.18
CA TYR A 274 -0.39 14.38 4.96
C TYR A 274 -0.55 15.58 5.90
N ILE A 275 0.20 15.68 7.00
CA ILE A 275 0.15 16.88 7.87
C ILE A 275 1.01 18.00 7.29
#